data_AF-A0A1H6QIS3-F1
#
_entry.id   AF-A0A1H6QIS3-F1
#
_cell.length_a   1.000
_cell.length_b   1.000
_cell.length_c   1.000
_cell.angle_alpha   90.00
_cell.angle_beta   90.00
_cell.angle_gamma   90.00
#
_symmetry.space_group_name_H-M   'P 1'
#
loop_
_entity.id
_entity.type
_entity.pdbx_description
1 polymer ?
#
loop_
_entity_poly.entity_id
_entity_poly.type
_entity_poly.pdbx_seq_one_letter_code
_entity_poly.pdbx_strand_id
1 'polypeptide(L)'
;MNEARKLDWNDLHVAHGLDAVRAQLAQALTLPRAPSEVQPADSPEQAAATEGAGEGAEAKERRDAAIAAKVFQRFALVEGKTTVFDMHKQTVLKKAAFEALVTKPVATAWFGRMDKKLIAEDQAQRLVDQAKLAGKATRDGGSELSPVERYVYIDGTKDAWDVAKRRRVPEGAVKMALGDAYGLWLNSPQRRTVDMDHIVFDPTMTKDPEVYINTFEGLPLTPEDAPDKCRTLRWMIGFLCNGDPQATHWLTCWLAYPLQHLGAKMDTAVLMHSTMEGSGKSLLSADIMGAIYGAYAATVGQAQLESSWTVWQSNKLYAVFEEVVSRDQRYNQVGKIKHMVTGKTVRMESKFVNGWEEANHMNAVFLSNEIMPWPISENDRRMLVIWPEETLPEERQKAVEYELANGGLEALYGYLLSYDLGDFNRRTRPPQTEARQRLVALSRASWENFFVAWKFGTLGVPFGLARTEDIHDLFLTWCSRNRENTLSATKLSLFLSTQVPKTAGQVGWKGDDGVRRRAILFVPEDETVDIGNSEAVGAKIRAFRRAAYWAGWGPEKWEKCQGFTVPMDAEKPTEVA
;
A
#
# COMPACT_ATOMS: atom_id res chain seq x y z
N MET A 1 -1.08 23.82 -38.04
CA MET A 1 0.17 24.40 -37.50
C MET A 1 0.99 23.23 -36.99
N ASN A 2 1.95 22.77 -37.76
CA ASN A 2 2.76 21.59 -37.42
C ASN A 2 3.99 22.02 -36.62
N GLU A 3 4.17 21.41 -35.46
CA GLU A 3 5.43 21.44 -34.70
C GLU A 3 6.55 20.90 -35.59
N ALA A 4 7.61 21.69 -35.77
CA ALA A 4 8.80 21.25 -36.49
C ALA A 4 9.55 20.21 -35.64
N ARG A 5 9.34 18.93 -35.94
CA ARG A 5 10.11 17.81 -35.40
C ARG A 5 11.59 18.04 -35.70
N LYS A 6 12.42 18.21 -34.67
CA LYS A 6 13.89 18.29 -34.80
C LYS A 6 14.41 16.90 -35.17
N LEU A 7 14.62 16.67 -36.47
CA LEU A 7 15.28 15.48 -36.99
C LEU A 7 16.78 15.56 -36.70
N ASP A 8 17.37 14.47 -36.22
CA ASP A 8 18.82 14.40 -36.05
C ASP A 8 19.52 13.88 -37.33
N TRP A 9 20.85 13.84 -37.32
CA TRP A 9 21.62 13.41 -38.49
C TRP A 9 21.45 11.93 -38.84
N ASN A 10 21.08 11.10 -37.87
CA ASN A 10 20.79 9.68 -38.12
C ASN A 10 19.43 9.53 -38.81
N ASP A 11 18.42 10.29 -38.39
CA ASP A 11 17.12 10.34 -39.05
C ASP A 11 17.25 10.84 -40.50
N LEU A 12 18.07 11.87 -40.73
CA LEU A 12 18.33 12.40 -42.07
C LEU A 12 19.08 11.41 -42.97
N HIS A 13 20.05 10.67 -42.41
CA HIS A 13 20.76 9.60 -43.11
C HIS A 13 19.81 8.50 -43.57
N VAL A 14 18.93 8.04 -42.68
CA VAL A 14 17.98 6.96 -42.96
C VAL A 14 16.96 7.40 -44.03
N ALA A 15 16.51 8.65 -44.00
CA ALA A 15 15.49 9.15 -44.92
C ALA A 15 16.04 9.57 -46.30
N HIS A 16 17.26 10.14 -46.37
CA HIS A 16 17.76 10.82 -47.57
C HIS A 16 19.18 10.40 -47.99
N GLY A 17 19.79 9.43 -47.32
CA GLY A 17 21.10 8.88 -47.66
C GLY A 17 22.28 9.73 -47.18
N LEU A 18 23.48 9.14 -47.20
CA LEU A 18 24.71 9.76 -46.68
C LEU A 18 25.14 11.01 -47.48
N ASP A 19 24.80 11.08 -48.76
CA ASP A 19 25.17 12.21 -49.61
C ASP A 19 24.42 13.49 -49.24
N ALA A 20 23.14 13.37 -48.83
CA ALA A 20 22.35 14.51 -48.35
C ALA A 20 22.89 15.04 -47.01
N VAL A 21 23.28 14.14 -46.10
CA VAL A 21 23.94 14.49 -44.83
C VAL A 21 25.27 15.18 -45.07
N ARG A 22 26.08 14.66 -46.02
CA ARG A 22 27.39 15.25 -46.38
C ARG A 22 27.24 16.64 -46.99
N ALA A 23 26.25 16.85 -47.86
CA ALA A 23 25.99 18.15 -48.48
C ALA A 23 25.58 19.20 -47.43
N GLN A 24 24.71 18.84 -46.47
CA GLN A 24 24.32 19.75 -45.39
C GLN A 24 25.45 20.03 -44.41
N LEU A 25 26.29 19.05 -44.10
CA LEU A 25 27.50 19.26 -43.29
C LEU A 25 28.50 20.17 -44.00
N ALA A 26 28.70 20.00 -45.31
CA ALA A 26 29.56 20.88 -46.10
C ALA A 26 29.03 22.32 -46.12
N GLN A 27 27.71 22.49 -46.19
CA GLN A 27 27.07 23.80 -46.13
C GLN A 27 27.13 24.43 -44.73
N ALA A 28 27.02 23.62 -43.67
CA ALA A 28 27.20 24.08 -42.30
C ALA A 28 28.65 24.50 -42.01
N LEU A 29 29.63 23.88 -42.67
CA LEU A 29 31.04 24.27 -42.59
C LEU A 29 31.35 25.58 -43.32
N THR A 30 30.52 25.99 -44.29
CA THR A 30 30.68 27.27 -45.02
C THR A 30 29.87 28.42 -44.42
N LEU A 31 28.95 28.14 -43.48
CA LEU A 31 28.26 29.19 -42.72
C LEU A 31 29.25 29.90 -41.78
N PRO A 32 29.22 31.23 -41.68
CA PRO A 32 30.03 31.96 -40.72
C PRO A 32 29.70 31.47 -39.31
N ARG A 33 30.73 31.05 -38.56
CA ARG A 33 30.58 30.62 -37.17
C ARG A 33 29.94 31.77 -36.37
N ALA A 34 28.92 31.45 -35.57
CA ALA A 34 28.35 32.39 -34.62
C ALA A 34 29.48 33.00 -33.76
N PRO A 35 29.44 34.31 -33.48
CA PRO A 35 30.49 34.96 -32.71
C PRO A 35 30.50 34.39 -31.28
N SER A 36 31.53 33.61 -30.95
CA SER A 36 31.91 33.41 -29.55
C SER A 36 32.27 34.77 -28.98
N GLU A 37 31.62 35.17 -27.88
CA GLU A 37 31.91 36.39 -27.14
C GLU A 37 33.34 36.40 -26.58
N VAL A 38 34.32 36.75 -27.41
CA VAL A 38 35.56 37.42 -27.03
C VAL A 38 36.02 38.21 -28.25
N GLN A 39 35.74 39.52 -28.27
CA GLN A 39 36.32 40.43 -29.25
C GLN A 39 37.85 40.51 -29.05
N PRO A 40 38.68 40.21 -30.06
CA PRO A 40 39.99 40.82 -30.20
C PRO A 40 39.81 42.15 -30.94
N ALA A 41 40.42 43.20 -30.39
CA ALA A 41 40.38 44.55 -30.95
C ALA A 41 40.93 44.60 -32.38
N ASP A 42 40.28 45.39 -33.22
CA ASP A 42 40.71 45.73 -34.58
C ASP A 42 42.14 46.30 -34.60
N SER A 43 42.94 45.78 -35.52
CA SER A 43 44.18 46.39 -35.99
C SER A 43 43.85 47.40 -37.09
N PRO A 44 44.34 48.66 -37.03
CA PRO A 44 44.18 49.59 -38.14
C PRO A 44 45.43 49.57 -39.04
N GLU A 45 45.25 49.28 -40.32
CA GLU A 45 46.22 49.62 -41.37
C GLU A 45 45.67 50.73 -42.28
N GLN A 46 46.35 51.88 -42.19
CA GLN A 46 46.67 52.84 -43.24
C GLN A 46 45.55 53.66 -43.91
N ALA A 47 45.42 54.90 -43.41
CA ALA A 47 45.30 56.08 -44.26
C ALA A 47 46.31 57.13 -43.79
N ALA A 48 47.07 57.69 -44.74
CA ALA A 48 48.22 58.53 -44.49
C ALA A 48 47.87 59.97 -44.05
N ALA A 49 48.76 60.47 -43.17
CA ALA A 49 49.21 61.86 -42.98
C ALA A 49 48.19 62.96 -42.64
N THR A 50 48.17 63.36 -41.36
CA THR A 50 48.60 64.71 -40.91
C THR A 50 48.88 64.71 -39.39
N GLU A 51 49.75 65.62 -38.96
CA GLU A 51 50.47 65.69 -37.69
C GLU A 51 49.61 65.79 -36.42
N GLY A 52 50.08 65.19 -35.31
CA GLY A 52 49.48 65.33 -33.98
C GLY A 52 50.04 64.36 -32.91
N ALA A 53 51.31 64.52 -32.52
CA ALA A 53 51.94 63.76 -31.45
C ALA A 53 51.41 64.21 -30.07
N GLY A 54 50.37 63.54 -29.54
CA GLY A 54 49.85 63.82 -28.19
C GLY A 54 48.79 62.86 -27.67
N GLU A 55 47.89 62.35 -28.52
CA GLU A 55 46.66 61.65 -28.04
C GLU A 55 46.80 60.12 -27.89
N GLY A 56 47.77 59.48 -28.55
CA GLY A 56 47.94 58.01 -28.51
C GLY A 56 48.55 57.45 -27.22
N ALA A 57 49.33 58.25 -26.50
CA ALA A 57 49.94 57.86 -25.23
C ALA A 57 48.91 57.84 -24.08
N GLU A 58 48.07 58.89 -23.99
CA GLU A 58 47.02 58.99 -22.96
C GLU A 58 45.94 57.92 -23.12
N ALA A 59 45.56 57.56 -24.37
CA ALA A 59 44.59 56.50 -24.62
C ALA A 59 45.09 55.11 -24.21
N LYS A 60 46.40 54.85 -24.39
CA LYS A 60 47.05 53.60 -23.97
C LYS A 60 47.16 53.51 -22.45
N GLU A 61 47.56 54.60 -21.79
CA GLU A 61 47.62 54.70 -20.32
C GLU A 61 46.26 54.48 -19.65
N ARG A 62 45.18 55.08 -20.20
CA ARG A 62 43.82 54.85 -19.70
C ARG A 62 43.36 53.40 -19.85
N ARG A 63 43.73 52.73 -20.94
CA ARG A 63 43.39 51.31 -21.19
C ARG A 63 44.14 50.38 -20.24
N ASP A 64 45.43 50.61 -20.02
CA ASP A 64 46.26 49.82 -19.10
C ASP A 64 45.83 50.01 -17.63
N ALA A 65 45.46 51.24 -17.24
CA ALA A 65 44.89 51.53 -15.92
C ALA A 65 43.54 50.83 -15.69
N ALA A 66 42.67 50.78 -16.71
CA ALA A 66 41.39 50.08 -16.64
C ALA A 66 41.57 48.55 -16.51
N ILE A 67 42.55 47.97 -17.21
CA ILE A 67 42.90 46.54 -17.10
C ILE A 67 43.45 46.23 -15.70
N ALA A 68 44.34 47.07 -15.17
CA ALA A 68 44.88 46.90 -13.82
C ALA A 68 43.79 46.97 -12.73
N ALA A 69 42.81 47.85 -12.87
CA ALA A 69 41.66 47.94 -11.96
C ALA A 69 40.79 46.67 -11.99
N LYS A 70 40.52 46.11 -13.17
CA LYS A 70 39.79 44.84 -13.32
C LYS A 70 40.54 43.66 -12.70
N VAL A 71 41.86 43.58 -12.90
CA VAL A 71 42.71 42.54 -12.28
C VAL A 71 42.68 42.67 -10.75
N PHE A 72 42.76 43.88 -10.23
CA PHE A 72 42.67 44.14 -8.79
C PHE A 72 41.33 43.71 -8.17
N GLN A 73 40.22 43.93 -8.88
CA GLN A 73 38.91 43.53 -8.39
C GLN A 73 38.73 42.01 -8.38
N ARG A 74 39.29 41.30 -9.37
CA ARG A 74 39.03 39.88 -9.63
C ARG A 74 39.95 38.90 -8.90
N PHE A 75 41.19 39.27 -8.60
CA PHE A 75 42.19 38.34 -8.07
C PHE A 75 42.57 38.65 -6.63
N ALA A 76 42.83 37.61 -5.85
CA ALA A 76 43.34 37.69 -4.48
C ALA A 76 44.59 36.82 -4.32
N LEU A 77 45.56 37.26 -3.52
CA LEU A 77 46.75 36.47 -3.20
C LEU A 77 46.41 35.48 -2.08
N VAL A 78 46.81 34.22 -2.24
CA VAL A 78 46.67 33.23 -1.17
C VAL A 78 47.72 33.51 -0.10
N GLU A 79 47.29 33.69 1.15
CA GLU A 79 48.19 34.00 2.26
C GLU A 79 49.28 32.94 2.43
N GLY A 80 50.52 33.40 2.65
CA GLY A 80 51.68 32.52 2.80
C GLY A 80 52.19 31.85 1.52
N LYS A 81 51.58 32.10 0.35
CA LYS A 81 51.94 31.48 -0.93
C LYS A 81 52.11 32.50 -2.06
N THR A 82 52.69 32.04 -3.17
CA THR A 82 52.84 32.82 -4.42
C THR A 82 51.70 32.56 -5.42
N THR A 83 50.70 31.77 -5.02
CA THR A 83 49.54 31.42 -5.84
C THR A 83 48.44 32.46 -5.72
N VAL A 84 47.71 32.67 -6.80
CA VAL A 84 46.66 33.69 -6.91
C VAL A 84 45.31 33.00 -7.08
N PHE A 85 44.31 33.41 -6.30
CA PHE A 85 42.94 32.95 -6.40
C PHE A 85 42.13 33.84 -7.34
N ASP A 86 41.50 33.25 -8.37
CA ASP A 86 40.54 33.92 -9.25
C ASP A 86 39.17 33.91 -8.60
N MET A 87 38.68 35.05 -8.10
CA MET A 87 37.40 35.14 -7.41
C MET A 87 36.21 34.88 -8.33
N HIS A 88 36.35 35.13 -9.64
CA HIS A 88 35.26 34.90 -10.61
C HIS A 88 35.17 33.43 -11.00
N LYS A 89 36.32 32.79 -11.26
CA LYS A 89 36.35 31.36 -11.65
C LYS A 89 36.42 30.40 -10.47
N GLN A 90 36.62 30.90 -9.26
CA GLN A 90 36.87 30.12 -8.04
C GLN A 90 37.95 29.04 -8.26
N THR A 91 39.09 29.44 -8.81
CA THR A 91 40.25 28.55 -9.06
C THR A 91 41.54 29.17 -8.55
N VAL A 92 42.48 28.32 -8.14
CA VAL A 92 43.83 28.73 -7.72
C VAL A 92 44.79 28.62 -8.91
N LEU A 93 45.45 29.73 -9.22
CA LEU A 93 46.44 29.86 -10.30
C LEU A 93 47.85 29.90 -9.71
N LYS A 94 48.78 29.18 -10.34
CA LYS A 94 50.22 29.33 -10.08
C LYS A 94 50.70 30.68 -10.62
N LYS A 95 51.74 31.26 -10.02
CA LYS A 95 52.32 32.55 -10.43
C LYS A 95 52.57 32.66 -11.94
N ALA A 96 53.19 31.65 -12.56
CA ALA A 96 53.46 31.63 -13.99
C ALA A 96 52.17 31.66 -14.86
N ALA A 97 51.10 30.99 -14.40
CA ALA A 97 49.81 31.00 -15.10
C ALA A 97 49.11 32.35 -14.96
N PHE A 98 49.24 33.01 -13.80
CA PHE A 98 48.75 34.37 -13.61
C PHE A 98 49.51 35.38 -14.48
N GLU A 99 50.85 35.31 -14.52
CA GLU A 99 51.69 36.15 -15.39
C GLU A 99 51.34 35.97 -16.87
N ALA A 100 51.03 34.76 -17.31
CA ALA A 100 50.57 34.49 -18.67
C ALA A 100 49.17 35.10 -18.95
N LEU A 101 48.29 35.16 -17.94
CA LEU A 101 46.93 35.66 -18.08
C LEU A 101 46.85 37.19 -18.16
N VAL A 102 47.61 37.91 -17.33
CA VAL A 102 47.52 39.38 -17.20
C VAL A 102 48.72 40.12 -17.79
N THR A 103 49.72 39.40 -18.31
CA THR A 103 51.07 39.85 -18.71
C THR A 103 52.01 40.15 -17.53
N LYS A 104 53.31 39.90 -17.75
CA LYS A 104 54.37 40.02 -16.74
C LYS A 104 54.48 41.42 -16.09
N PRO A 105 54.35 42.54 -16.83
CA PRO A 105 54.41 43.89 -16.23
C PRO A 105 53.26 44.15 -15.25
N VAL A 106 52.03 43.80 -15.64
CA VAL A 106 50.82 44.00 -14.83
C VAL A 106 50.82 43.10 -13.59
N ALA A 107 51.26 41.84 -13.73
CA ALA A 107 51.39 40.93 -12.60
C ALA A 107 52.41 41.44 -11.57
N THR A 108 53.56 41.94 -12.02
CA THR A 108 54.61 42.48 -11.14
C THR A 108 54.10 43.72 -10.38
N ALA A 109 53.40 44.62 -11.07
CA ALA A 109 52.78 45.78 -10.45
C ALA A 109 51.71 45.37 -9.42
N TRP A 110 50.90 44.36 -9.70
CA TRP A 110 49.87 43.86 -8.78
C TRP A 110 50.45 43.21 -7.52
N PHE A 111 51.48 42.36 -7.63
CA PHE A 111 52.13 41.74 -6.45
C PHE A 111 52.79 42.78 -5.53
N GLY A 112 53.32 43.86 -6.10
CA GLY A 112 53.98 44.96 -5.37
C GLY A 112 53.02 45.88 -4.62
N ARG A 113 51.71 45.81 -4.87
CA ARG A 113 50.71 46.63 -4.18
C ARG A 113 50.54 46.21 -2.72
N MET A 114 50.45 47.19 -1.82
CA MET A 114 50.19 46.97 -0.38
C MET A 114 48.70 46.76 -0.08
N ASP A 115 47.81 47.23 -0.96
CA ASP A 115 46.35 47.14 -0.86
C ASP A 115 45.75 45.91 -1.58
N LYS A 116 46.59 44.95 -2.00
CA LYS A 116 46.13 43.73 -2.68
C LYS A 116 45.22 42.89 -1.76
N LYS A 117 44.17 42.31 -2.34
CA LYS A 117 43.28 41.38 -1.63
C LYS A 117 44.03 40.12 -1.24
N LEU A 118 43.82 39.67 0.00
CA LEU A 118 44.34 38.42 0.54
C LEU A 118 43.18 37.46 0.79
N ILE A 119 43.42 36.17 0.62
CA ILE A 119 42.49 35.11 1.02
C ILE A 119 43.26 34.02 1.75
N ALA A 120 42.72 33.57 2.88
CA ALA A 120 43.29 32.45 3.62
C ALA A 120 43.28 31.17 2.77
N GLU A 121 44.29 30.32 2.92
CA GLU A 121 44.43 29.11 2.12
C GLU A 121 43.24 28.15 2.26
N ASP A 122 42.76 27.96 3.48
CA ASP A 122 41.60 27.12 3.79
C ASP A 122 40.32 27.66 3.13
N GLN A 123 40.13 28.98 3.14
CA GLN A 123 39.00 29.64 2.52
C GLN A 123 39.05 29.53 0.99
N ALA A 124 40.21 29.74 0.37
CA ALA A 124 40.38 29.57 -1.07
C ALA A 124 40.08 28.13 -1.50
N GLN A 125 40.58 27.14 -0.76
CA GLN A 125 40.35 25.73 -1.06
C GLN A 125 38.86 25.35 -0.93
N ARG A 126 38.16 25.82 0.12
CA ARG A 126 36.71 25.62 0.28
C ARG A 126 35.90 26.15 -0.91
N LEU A 127 36.24 27.34 -1.42
CA LEU A 127 35.54 27.94 -2.57
C LEU A 127 35.79 27.15 -3.86
N VAL A 128 37.02 26.66 -4.08
CA VAL A 128 37.33 25.77 -5.22
C VAL A 128 36.50 24.49 -5.16
N ASP A 129 36.43 23.88 -3.98
CA ASP A 129 35.73 22.60 -3.80
C ASP A 129 34.20 22.77 -3.94
N GLN A 130 33.64 23.87 -3.43
CA GLN A 130 32.25 24.25 -3.69
C GLN A 130 31.96 24.45 -5.19
N ALA A 131 32.82 25.17 -5.91
CA ALA A 131 32.67 25.35 -7.37
C ALA A 131 32.71 24.02 -8.13
N LYS A 132 33.59 23.08 -7.72
CA LYS A 132 33.67 21.74 -8.34
C LYS A 132 32.43 20.90 -8.07
N LEU A 133 31.90 20.93 -6.84
CA LEU A 133 30.65 20.25 -6.46
C LEU A 133 29.45 20.82 -7.26
N ALA A 134 29.34 22.14 -7.35
CA ALA A 134 28.28 22.82 -8.10
C ALA A 134 28.36 22.55 -9.61
N GLY A 135 29.57 22.55 -10.20
CA GLY A 135 29.77 22.25 -11.62
C GLY A 135 29.47 20.80 -12.02
N LYS A 136 29.38 19.88 -11.05
CA LYS A 136 29.01 18.47 -11.28
C LYS A 136 27.50 18.23 -11.13
N ALA A 137 26.79 19.05 -10.36
CA ALA A 137 25.32 19.00 -10.24
C ALA A 137 24.64 19.07 -11.62
N THR A 138 25.12 19.94 -12.50
CA THR A 138 24.57 20.15 -13.86
C THR A 138 24.84 19.03 -14.86
N ARG A 139 25.78 18.12 -14.60
CA ARG A 139 26.12 17.03 -15.54
C ARG A 139 25.39 15.73 -15.24
N ASP A 140 24.84 15.56 -14.05
CA ASP A 140 24.24 14.30 -13.61
C ASP A 140 22.74 14.25 -13.87
N GLY A 141 22.37 14.27 -15.17
CA GLY A 141 21.04 13.84 -15.63
C GLY A 141 19.87 14.77 -15.30
N GLY A 142 20.09 16.08 -15.14
CA GLY A 142 19.01 17.07 -15.05
C GLY A 142 18.54 17.41 -13.63
N SER A 143 19.24 16.96 -12.58
CA SER A 143 18.97 17.39 -11.20
C SER A 143 19.63 18.74 -10.91
N GLU A 144 18.86 19.75 -10.49
CA GLU A 144 19.38 21.07 -10.07
C GLU A 144 20.11 21.01 -8.71
N LEU A 145 19.95 19.92 -7.95
CA LEU A 145 20.53 19.74 -6.62
C LEU A 145 22.04 19.48 -6.65
N SER A 146 22.77 20.09 -5.71
CA SER A 146 24.18 19.78 -5.49
C SER A 146 24.37 18.35 -4.96
N PRO A 147 25.56 17.73 -5.12
CA PRO A 147 25.81 16.39 -4.59
C PRO A 147 25.54 16.23 -3.08
N VAL A 148 25.76 17.29 -2.30
CA VAL A 148 25.54 17.32 -0.84
C VAL A 148 24.05 17.32 -0.49
N GLU A 149 23.22 17.95 -1.31
CA GLU A 149 21.76 17.98 -1.14
C GLU A 149 21.10 16.72 -1.70
N ARG A 150 21.65 16.17 -2.78
CA ARG A 150 21.07 15.02 -3.46
C ARG A 150 21.34 13.69 -2.77
N TYR A 151 22.55 13.49 -2.26
CA TYR A 151 22.95 12.20 -1.69
C TYR A 151 23.09 12.30 -0.17
N VAL A 152 22.22 11.56 0.53
CA VAL A 152 22.27 11.42 1.99
C VAL A 152 22.90 10.08 2.33
N TYR A 153 23.94 10.07 3.16
CA TYR A 153 24.57 8.82 3.59
C TYR A 153 23.65 8.05 4.55
N ILE A 154 23.51 6.73 4.35
CA ILE A 154 22.72 5.86 5.23
C ILE A 154 23.67 5.16 6.19
N ASP A 155 23.73 5.66 7.42
CA ASP A 155 24.60 5.13 8.47
C ASP A 155 24.31 3.66 8.76
N GLY A 156 25.37 2.92 9.11
CA GLY A 156 25.33 1.46 9.25
C GLY A 156 25.35 0.67 7.92
N THR A 157 25.37 1.35 6.76
CA THR A 157 25.35 0.70 5.44
C THR A 157 26.42 1.26 4.49
N LYS A 158 26.56 0.63 3.31
CA LYS A 158 27.36 1.17 2.18
C LYS A 158 26.48 1.82 1.12
N ASP A 159 25.29 2.28 1.51
CA ASP A 159 24.34 2.86 0.57
C ASP A 159 24.10 4.33 0.91
N ALA A 160 23.59 5.06 -0.07
CA ALA A 160 23.11 6.42 0.08
C ALA A 160 21.64 6.49 -0.36
N TRP A 161 20.90 7.44 0.19
CA TRP A 161 19.59 7.81 -0.33
C TRP A 161 19.77 8.89 -1.41
N ASP A 162 19.30 8.63 -2.62
CA ASP A 162 19.22 9.63 -3.69
C ASP A 162 17.90 10.39 -3.54
N VAL A 163 17.95 11.63 -3.06
CA VAL A 163 16.77 12.49 -2.82
C VAL A 163 16.05 12.81 -4.13
N ALA A 164 16.77 12.97 -5.24
CA ALA A 164 16.17 13.29 -6.53
C ALA A 164 15.42 12.08 -7.12
N LYS A 165 15.96 10.87 -6.93
CA LYS A 165 15.35 9.61 -7.43
C LYS A 165 14.54 8.86 -6.37
N ARG A 166 14.51 9.36 -5.14
CA ARG A 166 13.82 8.83 -3.96
C ARG A 166 14.00 7.33 -3.78
N ARG A 167 15.26 6.90 -3.86
CA ARG A 167 15.62 5.48 -3.74
C ARG A 167 16.97 5.30 -3.08
N ARG A 168 17.14 4.14 -2.47
CA ARG A 168 18.43 3.67 -1.99
C ARG A 168 19.33 3.33 -3.18
N VAL A 169 20.55 3.84 -3.17
CA VAL A 169 21.58 3.61 -4.20
C VAL A 169 22.86 3.11 -3.54
N PRO A 170 23.51 2.07 -4.10
CA PRO A 170 24.75 1.57 -3.54
C PRO A 170 25.89 2.57 -3.75
N GLU A 171 26.87 2.60 -2.83
CA GLU A 171 28.04 3.49 -2.89
C GLU A 171 28.73 3.46 -4.26
N GLY A 172 28.86 2.28 -4.87
CA GLY A 172 29.47 2.13 -6.19
C GLY A 172 28.78 2.96 -7.27
N ALA A 173 27.44 3.05 -7.23
CA ALA A 173 26.68 3.87 -8.17
C ALA A 173 26.88 5.37 -7.89
N VAL A 174 26.95 5.78 -6.62
CA VAL A 174 27.23 7.17 -6.22
C VAL A 174 28.64 7.60 -6.64
N LYS A 175 29.63 6.74 -6.45
CA LYS A 175 31.01 6.93 -6.92
C LYS A 175 31.07 7.14 -8.42
N MET A 176 30.37 6.29 -9.19
CA MET A 176 30.30 6.42 -10.65
C MET A 176 29.60 7.70 -11.09
N ALA A 177 28.53 8.12 -10.41
CA ALA A 177 27.80 9.35 -10.73
C ALA A 177 28.65 10.62 -10.45
N LEU A 178 29.33 10.68 -9.31
CA LEU A 178 30.08 11.87 -8.90
C LEU A 178 31.51 11.92 -9.52
N GLY A 179 32.11 10.77 -9.81
CA GLY A 179 33.51 10.66 -10.23
C GLY A 179 34.45 11.32 -9.21
N ASP A 180 35.35 12.19 -9.67
CA ASP A 180 36.32 12.90 -8.81
C ASP A 180 35.66 13.75 -7.69
N ALA A 181 34.39 14.12 -7.83
CA ALA A 181 33.66 14.85 -6.79
C ALA A 181 33.19 13.97 -5.63
N TYR A 182 33.27 12.64 -5.76
CA TYR A 182 32.87 11.71 -4.71
C TYR A 182 33.64 11.95 -3.41
N GLY A 183 34.98 12.11 -3.50
CA GLY A 183 35.81 12.37 -2.32
C GLY A 183 35.49 13.71 -1.65
N LEU A 184 35.05 14.71 -2.43
CA LEU A 184 34.63 16.00 -1.90
C LEU A 184 33.29 15.90 -1.16
N TRP A 185 32.33 15.15 -1.72
CA TRP A 185 31.07 14.87 -1.04
C TRP A 185 31.28 14.04 0.24
N LEU A 186 32.08 12.97 0.16
CA LEU A 186 32.32 12.06 1.28
C LEU A 186 32.93 12.78 2.49
N ASN A 187 33.81 13.76 2.26
CA ASN A 187 34.49 14.51 3.30
C ASN A 187 33.82 15.86 3.62
N SER A 188 32.68 16.18 2.98
CA SER A 188 32.00 17.45 3.22
C SER A 188 31.39 17.48 4.62
N PRO A 189 31.66 18.52 5.44
CA PRO A 189 31.00 18.67 6.73
C PRO A 189 29.51 18.98 6.61
N GLN A 190 29.05 19.38 5.42
CA GLN A 190 27.63 19.60 5.12
C GLN A 190 26.92 18.32 4.65
N ARG A 191 27.65 17.20 4.49
CA ARG A 191 27.05 15.93 4.07
C ARG A 191 26.04 15.48 5.12
N ARG A 192 24.78 15.36 4.70
CA ARG A 192 23.73 14.79 5.54
C ARG A 192 23.96 13.29 5.72
N THR A 193 23.78 12.83 6.94
CA THR A 193 23.78 11.41 7.32
C THR A 193 22.46 11.11 8.02
N VAL A 194 21.88 9.94 7.72
CA VAL A 194 20.66 9.45 8.35
C VAL A 194 20.88 8.00 8.78
N ASP A 195 20.32 7.60 9.91
CA ASP A 195 20.34 6.20 10.31
C ASP A 195 19.49 5.35 9.34
N MET A 196 19.84 4.07 9.16
CA MET A 196 19.04 3.14 8.36
C MET A 196 17.60 3.05 8.85
N ASP A 197 17.37 3.09 10.17
CA ASP A 197 16.04 3.01 10.78
C ASP A 197 15.24 4.32 10.65
N HIS A 198 15.87 5.38 10.15
CA HIS A 198 15.24 6.69 9.93
C HIS A 198 14.75 6.91 8.49
N ILE A 199 14.88 5.90 7.63
CA ILE A 199 14.21 5.85 6.32
C ILE A 199 12.90 5.10 6.50
N VAL A 200 11.79 5.84 6.57
CA VAL A 200 10.50 5.30 7.00
C VAL A 200 9.40 5.61 6.00
N PHE A 201 8.45 4.68 5.89
CA PHE A 201 7.17 4.95 5.24
C PHE A 201 6.21 5.53 6.28
N ASP A 202 6.03 6.86 6.28
CA ASP A 202 5.10 7.55 7.17
C ASP A 202 4.02 8.33 6.40
N PRO A 203 2.89 7.70 6.07
CA PRO A 203 1.79 8.37 5.39
C PRO A 203 1.14 9.51 6.21
N THR A 204 1.39 9.55 7.52
CA THR A 204 0.82 10.57 8.42
C THR A 204 1.59 11.89 8.35
N MET A 205 2.78 11.90 7.76
CA MET A 205 3.68 13.07 7.68
C MET A 205 3.97 13.70 9.05
N THR A 206 4.07 12.89 10.11
CA THR A 206 4.26 13.40 11.48
C THR A 206 5.71 13.38 11.94
N LYS A 207 6.56 12.61 11.26
CA LYS A 207 8.00 12.52 11.56
C LYS A 207 8.74 13.78 11.14
N ASP A 208 9.72 14.19 11.95
CA ASP A 208 10.58 15.35 11.70
C ASP A 208 11.43 15.14 10.43
N PRO A 209 11.27 15.95 9.37
CA PRO A 209 12.04 15.84 8.13
C PRO A 209 13.54 16.08 8.27
N GLU A 210 14.00 16.73 9.35
CA GLU A 210 15.43 16.91 9.64
C GLU A 210 16.07 15.57 10.04
N VAL A 211 15.35 14.77 10.81
CA VAL A 211 15.82 13.50 11.38
C VAL A 211 15.51 12.30 10.49
N TYR A 212 14.33 12.29 9.86
CA TYR A 212 13.81 11.18 9.08
C TYR A 212 13.75 11.50 7.59
N ILE A 213 13.89 10.46 6.78
CA ILE A 213 13.54 10.50 5.36
C ILE A 213 12.25 9.72 5.19
N ASN A 214 11.18 10.43 4.81
CA ASN A 214 9.91 9.80 4.51
C ASN A 214 9.88 9.32 3.04
N THR A 215 9.49 8.07 2.82
CA THR A 215 9.31 7.49 1.48
C THR A 215 7.91 7.73 0.90
N PHE A 216 6.97 8.23 1.70
CA PHE A 216 5.65 8.63 1.22
C PHE A 216 5.67 10.07 0.66
N GLU A 217 5.03 10.28 -0.50
CA GLU A 217 5.10 11.52 -1.27
C GLU A 217 3.73 12.23 -1.40
N GLY A 218 2.70 11.67 -0.76
CA GLY A 218 1.32 11.99 -1.09
C GLY A 218 0.80 11.12 -2.23
N LEU A 219 -0.53 11.05 -2.38
CA LEU A 219 -1.15 10.30 -3.46
C LEU A 219 -0.91 11.01 -4.82
N PRO A 220 -0.76 10.27 -5.93
CA PRO A 220 -0.35 10.85 -7.21
C PRO A 220 -1.44 11.67 -7.90
N LEU A 221 -2.71 11.43 -7.57
CA LEU A 221 -3.85 12.14 -8.13
C LEU A 221 -4.19 13.39 -7.33
N THR A 222 -4.55 14.46 -8.03
CA THR A 222 -5.11 15.68 -7.41
C THR A 222 -6.64 15.58 -7.44
N PRO A 223 -7.33 15.72 -6.30
CA PRO A 223 -8.79 15.60 -6.26
C PRO A 223 -9.47 16.79 -6.96
N GLU A 224 -10.64 16.54 -7.55
CA GLU A 224 -11.50 17.57 -8.16
C GLU A 224 -12.89 17.52 -7.52
N ASP A 225 -13.45 18.69 -7.18
CA ASP A 225 -14.85 18.79 -6.73
C ASP A 225 -15.79 18.88 -7.93
N ALA A 226 -16.04 17.73 -8.56
CA ALA A 226 -16.87 17.62 -9.76
C ALA A 226 -17.80 16.38 -9.68
N PRO A 227 -18.78 16.36 -8.77
CA PRO A 227 -19.61 15.18 -8.49
C PRO A 227 -20.39 14.65 -9.71
N ASP A 228 -20.61 15.48 -10.73
CA ASP A 228 -21.27 15.10 -11.99
C ASP A 228 -20.41 14.20 -12.89
N LYS A 229 -19.07 14.26 -12.76
CA LYS A 229 -18.10 13.48 -13.55
C LYS A 229 -17.90 12.05 -13.02
N CYS A 230 -18.37 11.74 -11.81
CA CYS A 230 -18.20 10.43 -11.18
C CYS A 230 -19.53 9.77 -10.79
N ARG A 231 -20.64 10.14 -11.44
CA ARG A 231 -21.99 9.67 -11.09
C ARG A 231 -22.11 8.15 -11.22
N THR A 232 -21.55 7.57 -12.27
CA THR A 232 -21.57 6.13 -12.51
C THR A 232 -20.58 5.40 -11.60
N LEU A 233 -19.40 5.97 -11.38
CA LEU A 233 -18.44 5.43 -10.40
C LEU A 233 -19.04 5.36 -8.99
N ARG A 234 -19.73 6.41 -8.54
CA ARG A 234 -20.45 6.45 -7.26
C ARG A 234 -21.59 5.44 -7.21
N TRP A 235 -22.37 5.36 -8.28
CA TRP A 235 -23.44 4.37 -8.41
C TRP A 235 -22.92 2.94 -8.31
N MET A 236 -21.74 2.65 -8.87
CA MET A 236 -21.14 1.31 -8.86
C MET A 236 -20.88 0.79 -7.43
N ILE A 237 -20.57 1.67 -6.47
CA ILE A 237 -20.43 1.29 -5.05
C ILE A 237 -21.76 0.73 -4.52
N GLY A 238 -22.88 1.38 -4.86
CA GLY A 238 -24.22 0.92 -4.49
C GLY A 238 -24.66 -0.34 -5.25
N PHE A 239 -24.34 -0.41 -6.53
CA PHE A 239 -24.61 -1.56 -7.40
C PHE A 239 -23.98 -2.84 -6.85
N LEU A 240 -22.69 -2.79 -6.47
CA LEU A 240 -22.01 -3.95 -5.89
C LEU A 240 -22.65 -4.43 -4.57
N CYS A 241 -23.25 -3.52 -3.81
CA CYS A 241 -23.99 -3.82 -2.58
C CYS A 241 -25.46 -4.22 -2.83
N ASN A 242 -25.87 -4.51 -4.07
CA ASN A 242 -27.26 -4.81 -4.46
C ASN A 242 -28.27 -3.73 -3.99
N GLY A 243 -27.83 -2.48 -3.88
CA GLY A 243 -28.67 -1.39 -3.40
C GLY A 243 -28.93 -1.35 -1.89
N ASP A 244 -28.30 -2.21 -1.07
CA ASP A 244 -28.39 -2.13 0.40
C ASP A 244 -27.77 -0.81 0.91
N PRO A 245 -28.58 0.13 1.44
CA PRO A 245 -28.07 1.45 1.86
C PRO A 245 -27.05 1.38 2.99
N GLN A 246 -27.17 0.42 3.92
CA GLN A 246 -26.24 0.28 5.04
C GLN A 246 -24.89 -0.24 4.56
N ALA A 247 -24.89 -1.27 3.70
CA ALA A 247 -23.67 -1.80 3.11
C ALA A 247 -23.00 -0.77 2.18
N THR A 248 -23.77 -0.05 1.36
CA THR A 248 -23.25 1.03 0.49
C THR A 248 -22.62 2.15 1.30
N HIS A 249 -23.30 2.65 2.34
CA HIS A 249 -22.75 3.71 3.19
C HIS A 249 -21.48 3.25 3.90
N TRP A 250 -21.49 2.03 4.47
CA TRP A 250 -20.31 1.48 5.13
C TRP A 250 -19.14 1.30 4.17
N LEU A 251 -19.36 0.74 2.98
CA LEU A 251 -18.32 0.58 1.96
C LEU A 251 -17.76 1.93 1.53
N THR A 252 -18.64 2.92 1.30
CA THR A 252 -18.22 4.28 0.94
C THR A 252 -17.35 4.90 2.03
N CYS A 253 -17.77 4.82 3.30
CA CYS A 253 -16.98 5.28 4.45
C CYS A 253 -15.65 4.53 4.55
N TRP A 254 -15.64 3.22 4.32
CA TRP A 254 -14.44 2.39 4.40
C TRP A 254 -13.42 2.75 3.30
N LEU A 255 -13.89 3.11 2.10
CA LEU A 255 -13.03 3.61 1.01
C LEU A 255 -12.55 5.05 1.30
N ALA A 256 -13.41 5.90 1.86
CA ALA A 256 -13.11 7.30 2.16
C ALA A 256 -12.17 7.48 3.36
N TYR A 257 -12.35 6.71 4.43
CA TYR A 257 -11.68 6.93 5.70
C TYR A 257 -10.14 6.93 5.60
N PRO A 258 -9.48 5.98 4.92
CA PRO A 258 -8.02 5.98 4.77
C PRO A 258 -7.50 7.07 3.83
N LEU A 259 -8.33 7.58 2.92
CA LEU A 259 -8.00 8.73 2.07
C LEU A 259 -8.06 10.05 2.86
N GLN A 260 -9.06 10.20 3.74
CA GLN A 260 -9.18 11.35 4.65
C GLN A 260 -8.17 11.30 5.81
N HIS A 261 -7.74 10.10 6.20
CA HIS A 261 -6.80 9.84 7.28
C HIS A 261 -5.64 8.99 6.78
N LEU A 262 -4.76 9.56 5.96
CA LEU A 262 -3.62 8.85 5.38
C LEU A 262 -2.81 8.11 6.45
N GLY A 263 -2.52 6.83 6.19
CA GLY A 263 -1.89 5.93 7.15
C GLY A 263 -2.86 5.27 8.14
N ALA A 264 -4.17 5.50 8.03
CA ALA A 264 -5.15 4.74 8.79
C ALA A 264 -5.17 3.28 8.37
N LYS A 265 -4.86 2.41 9.34
CA LYS A 265 -5.06 0.97 9.25
C LYS A 265 -6.44 0.61 9.80
N MET A 266 -7.31 0.09 8.95
CA MET A 266 -8.63 -0.39 9.32
C MET A 266 -8.52 -1.72 10.06
N ASP A 267 -9.31 -1.92 11.12
CA ASP A 267 -9.44 -3.22 11.81
C ASP A 267 -10.40 -4.16 11.04
N THR A 268 -10.82 -3.75 9.84
CA THR A 268 -11.80 -4.39 8.97
C THR A 268 -11.31 -4.43 7.52
N ALA A 269 -11.90 -5.33 6.71
CA ALA A 269 -11.62 -5.49 5.29
C ALA A 269 -12.91 -5.80 4.53
N VAL A 270 -12.83 -5.77 3.19
CA VAL A 270 -13.97 -6.07 2.32
C VAL A 270 -13.72 -7.42 1.64
N LEU A 271 -14.73 -8.29 1.64
CA LEU A 271 -14.78 -9.54 0.87
C LEU A 271 -15.93 -9.42 -0.14
N MET A 272 -15.60 -9.38 -1.42
CA MET A 272 -16.58 -9.47 -2.50
C MET A 272 -16.47 -10.85 -3.16
N HIS A 273 -17.55 -11.62 -3.15
CA HIS A 273 -17.56 -12.92 -3.81
C HIS A 273 -18.85 -13.19 -4.57
N SER A 274 -18.74 -13.82 -5.74
CA SER A 274 -19.91 -14.24 -6.52
C SER A 274 -19.53 -15.35 -7.49
N THR A 275 -20.44 -16.26 -7.78
CA THR A 275 -20.24 -17.29 -8.81
C THR A 275 -20.19 -16.74 -10.23
N MET A 276 -20.61 -15.49 -10.41
CA MET A 276 -20.70 -14.81 -11.69
C MET A 276 -19.54 -13.82 -11.87
N GLU A 277 -19.01 -13.79 -13.09
CA GLU A 277 -17.99 -12.84 -13.53
C GLU A 277 -18.61 -11.60 -14.16
N GLY A 278 -17.84 -10.52 -14.29
CA GLY A 278 -18.30 -9.29 -14.94
C GLY A 278 -19.23 -8.41 -14.10
N SER A 279 -19.30 -8.60 -12.77
CA SER A 279 -20.06 -7.72 -11.88
C SER A 279 -19.36 -6.41 -11.52
N GLY A 280 -18.15 -6.15 -12.02
CA GLY A 280 -17.38 -4.92 -11.75
C GLY A 280 -16.57 -4.90 -10.45
N LYS A 281 -16.38 -6.05 -9.78
CA LYS A 281 -15.59 -6.17 -8.53
C LYS A 281 -14.15 -5.66 -8.69
N SER A 282 -13.43 -6.20 -9.69
CA SER A 282 -12.05 -5.79 -10.00
C SER A 282 -11.98 -4.37 -10.54
N LEU A 283 -12.99 -3.94 -11.32
CA LEU A 283 -13.06 -2.58 -11.85
C LEU A 283 -13.10 -1.53 -10.73
N LEU A 284 -13.99 -1.68 -9.73
CA LEU A 284 -13.97 -0.77 -8.57
C LEU A 284 -12.70 -0.93 -7.75
N SER A 285 -12.39 -2.16 -7.37
CA SER A 285 -11.42 -2.42 -6.30
C SER A 285 -9.98 -2.27 -6.80
N ALA A 286 -9.63 -2.88 -7.92
CA ALA A 286 -8.27 -2.91 -8.45
C ALA A 286 -8.01 -1.75 -9.39
N ASP A 287 -8.88 -1.48 -10.37
CA ASP A 287 -8.59 -0.48 -11.40
C ASP A 287 -8.81 0.94 -10.87
N ILE A 288 -10.01 1.24 -10.38
CA ILE A 288 -10.38 2.59 -9.91
C ILE A 288 -9.65 2.97 -8.63
N MET A 289 -9.81 2.18 -7.57
CA MET A 289 -9.12 2.49 -6.30
C MET A 289 -7.61 2.31 -6.43
N GLY A 290 -7.13 1.34 -7.22
CA GLY A 290 -5.70 1.20 -7.49
C GLY A 290 -5.12 2.41 -8.20
N ALA A 291 -5.85 3.03 -9.13
CA ALA A 291 -5.43 4.29 -9.74
C ALA A 291 -5.38 5.45 -8.73
N ILE A 292 -6.37 5.57 -7.83
CA ILE A 292 -6.40 6.59 -6.75
C ILE A 292 -5.14 6.50 -5.86
N TYR A 293 -4.78 5.30 -5.43
CA TYR A 293 -3.60 5.07 -4.59
C TYR A 293 -2.28 5.00 -5.39
N GLY A 294 -2.34 4.73 -6.69
CA GLY A 294 -1.20 4.59 -7.60
C GLY A 294 -0.12 3.63 -7.08
N ALA A 295 1.10 4.14 -6.90
CA ALA A 295 2.23 3.34 -6.43
C ALA A 295 2.04 2.74 -5.02
N TYR A 296 1.09 3.26 -4.23
CA TYR A 296 0.75 2.76 -2.90
C TYR A 296 -0.34 1.67 -2.90
N ALA A 297 -0.85 1.30 -4.07
CA ALA A 297 -1.70 0.13 -4.27
C ALA A 297 -0.90 -1.12 -4.67
N ALA A 298 -1.48 -2.29 -4.42
CA ALA A 298 -1.00 -3.57 -4.95
C ALA A 298 -2.17 -4.46 -5.35
N THR A 299 -2.08 -5.09 -6.52
CA THR A 299 -2.94 -6.21 -6.90
C THR A 299 -2.16 -7.50 -6.67
N VAL A 300 -2.75 -8.42 -5.91
CA VAL A 300 -2.06 -9.58 -5.35
C VAL A 300 -2.79 -10.83 -5.79
N GLY A 301 -2.08 -11.73 -6.47
CA GLY A 301 -2.61 -13.04 -6.84
C GLY A 301 -2.37 -14.09 -5.75
N GLN A 302 -2.92 -15.29 -5.96
CA GLN A 302 -2.81 -16.41 -5.03
C GLN A 302 -1.35 -16.75 -4.65
N ALA A 303 -0.43 -16.83 -5.62
CA ALA A 303 0.96 -17.21 -5.36
C ALA A 303 1.69 -16.22 -4.44
N GLN A 304 1.40 -14.92 -4.54
CA GLN A 304 1.99 -13.90 -3.69
C GLN A 304 1.43 -13.94 -2.27
N LEU A 305 0.15 -14.31 -2.12
CA LEU A 305 -0.47 -14.51 -0.81
C LEU A 305 0.08 -15.75 -0.10
N GLU A 306 0.39 -16.82 -0.84
CA GLU A 306 0.97 -18.06 -0.29
C GLU A 306 2.46 -17.95 0.01
N SER A 307 3.16 -17.10 -0.73
CA SER A 307 4.58 -16.83 -0.59
C SER A 307 4.97 -16.37 0.83
N SER A 308 6.16 -16.81 1.27
CA SER A 308 6.85 -16.27 2.45
C SER A 308 7.49 -14.90 2.19
N TRP A 309 7.69 -14.54 0.92
CA TRP A 309 8.23 -13.24 0.52
C TRP A 309 7.14 -12.16 0.60
N THR A 310 7.31 -11.19 1.49
CA THR A 310 6.30 -10.19 1.84
C THR A 310 6.67 -8.77 1.44
N VAL A 311 7.84 -8.54 0.83
CA VAL A 311 8.35 -7.20 0.43
C VAL A 311 7.38 -6.41 -0.43
N TRP A 312 6.52 -7.08 -1.20
CA TRP A 312 5.50 -6.40 -2.01
C TRP A 312 4.52 -5.55 -1.18
N GLN A 313 4.37 -5.84 0.13
CA GLN A 313 3.56 -5.07 1.08
C GLN A 313 4.23 -3.78 1.56
N SER A 314 5.54 -3.64 1.34
CA SER A 314 6.29 -2.45 1.75
C SER A 314 5.77 -1.21 1.01
N ASN A 315 5.63 -0.11 1.74
CA ASN A 315 5.07 1.15 1.25
C ASN A 315 3.66 1.02 0.65
N LYS A 316 2.80 0.10 1.13
CA LYS A 316 1.42 -0.05 0.63
C LYS A 316 0.37 0.49 1.59
N LEU A 317 -0.61 1.21 1.02
CA LEU A 317 -1.80 1.73 1.71
C LEU A 317 -3.06 0.93 1.38
N TYR A 318 -3.08 0.28 0.21
CA TYR A 318 -4.24 -0.42 -0.28
C TYR A 318 -3.81 -1.67 -1.06
N ALA A 319 -4.51 -2.78 -0.88
CA ALA A 319 -4.24 -4.00 -1.62
C ALA A 319 -5.52 -4.73 -1.98
N VAL A 320 -5.58 -5.17 -3.24
CA VAL A 320 -6.64 -6.05 -3.74
C VAL A 320 -6.04 -7.42 -3.93
N PHE A 321 -6.67 -8.41 -3.33
CA PHE A 321 -6.28 -9.79 -3.50
C PHE A 321 -7.30 -10.45 -4.43
N GLU A 322 -6.84 -10.80 -5.63
CA GLU A 322 -7.68 -11.45 -6.65
C GLU A 322 -7.59 -12.97 -6.54
N GLU A 323 -8.72 -13.62 -6.78
CA GLU A 323 -8.84 -15.09 -6.84
C GLU A 323 -8.32 -15.79 -5.58
N VAL A 324 -8.66 -15.23 -4.43
CA VAL A 324 -8.06 -15.65 -3.16
C VAL A 324 -8.75 -16.91 -2.67
N VAL A 325 -7.93 -17.96 -2.59
CA VAL A 325 -8.14 -19.25 -1.90
C VAL A 325 -8.78 -20.34 -2.76
N SER A 326 -7.95 -21.32 -3.18
CA SER A 326 -8.40 -22.58 -3.75
C SER A 326 -9.03 -23.50 -2.71
N ARG A 327 -9.83 -24.47 -3.17
CA ARG A 327 -10.62 -25.38 -2.33
C ARG A 327 -9.83 -26.14 -1.26
N ASP A 328 -8.53 -26.33 -1.45
CA ASP A 328 -7.71 -27.22 -0.61
C ASP A 328 -6.96 -26.52 0.52
N GLN A 329 -6.85 -25.18 0.49
CA GLN A 329 -6.05 -24.41 1.47
C GLN A 329 -6.83 -23.39 2.31
N ARG A 330 -8.16 -23.42 2.24
CA ARG A 330 -9.04 -22.40 2.85
C ARG A 330 -8.84 -22.21 4.34
N TYR A 331 -8.55 -23.27 5.08
CA TYR A 331 -8.38 -23.20 6.53
C TYR A 331 -7.01 -22.64 6.94
N ASN A 332 -5.96 -22.91 6.16
CA ASN A 332 -4.59 -22.53 6.51
C ASN A 332 -4.32 -21.04 6.30
N GLN A 333 -5.04 -20.39 5.36
CA GLN A 333 -4.81 -18.99 5.02
C GLN A 333 -5.62 -18.00 5.89
N VAL A 334 -6.68 -18.44 6.57
CA VAL A 334 -7.54 -17.58 7.41
C VAL A 334 -6.75 -16.89 8.52
N GLY A 335 -5.80 -17.60 9.15
CA GLY A 335 -4.94 -17.01 10.18
C GLY A 335 -4.06 -15.88 9.64
N LYS A 336 -3.45 -16.09 8.47
CA LYS A 336 -2.61 -15.10 7.78
C LYS A 336 -3.43 -13.88 7.36
N ILE A 337 -4.62 -14.08 6.78
CA ILE A 337 -5.54 -13.00 6.40
C ILE A 337 -5.96 -12.18 7.63
N LYS A 338 -6.35 -12.83 8.73
CA LYS A 338 -6.73 -12.14 9.97
C LYS A 338 -5.60 -11.28 10.51
N HIS A 339 -4.37 -11.82 10.55
CA HIS A 339 -3.22 -11.03 10.98
C HIS A 339 -2.93 -9.88 10.00
N MET A 340 -3.00 -10.11 8.69
CA MET A 340 -2.75 -9.07 7.69
C MET A 340 -3.74 -7.90 7.82
N VAL A 341 -5.01 -8.19 8.13
CA VAL A 341 -6.05 -7.17 8.30
C VAL A 341 -5.87 -6.39 9.60
N THR A 342 -5.57 -7.03 10.74
CA THR A 342 -5.54 -6.31 12.04
C THR A 342 -4.13 -6.01 12.57
N GLY A 343 -3.09 -6.57 11.96
CA GLY A 343 -1.71 -6.42 12.41
C GLY A 343 -1.21 -4.99 12.22
N LYS A 344 -0.60 -4.42 13.25
CA LYS A 344 -0.01 -3.07 13.21
C LYS A 344 1.36 -3.02 12.54
N THR A 345 2.06 -4.15 12.55
CA THR A 345 3.35 -4.33 11.90
C THR A 345 3.32 -5.57 11.02
N VAL A 346 4.20 -5.60 10.04
CA VAL A 346 4.40 -6.73 9.15
C VAL A 346 5.89 -6.96 8.99
N ARG A 347 6.29 -8.23 9.07
CA ARG A 347 7.66 -8.65 8.82
C ARG A 347 7.89 -8.71 7.30
N MET A 348 8.82 -7.90 6.81
CA MET A 348 9.27 -7.91 5.42
C MET A 348 10.36 -8.97 5.26
N GLU A 349 10.12 -9.95 4.40
CA GLU A 349 11.07 -11.02 4.09
C GLU A 349 11.42 -10.98 2.61
N SER A 350 12.72 -10.84 2.28
CA SER A 350 13.26 -10.72 0.92
C SER A 350 14.38 -11.71 0.67
N LYS A 351 14.56 -12.12 -0.59
CA LYS A 351 15.62 -13.06 -0.95
C LYS A 351 16.95 -12.33 -0.82
N PHE A 352 17.84 -12.89 -0.01
CA PHE A 352 19.19 -12.37 0.23
C PHE A 352 19.27 -11.08 1.06
N VAL A 353 18.21 -10.69 1.76
CA VAL A 353 18.22 -9.57 2.71
C VAL A 353 17.67 -10.05 4.05
N ASN A 354 18.27 -9.61 5.15
CA ASN A 354 17.70 -9.86 6.48
C ASN A 354 16.33 -9.20 6.56
N GLY A 355 15.32 -9.92 7.05
CA GLY A 355 14.01 -9.33 7.22
C GLY A 355 14.04 -8.11 8.16
N TRP A 356 13.06 -7.23 8.02
CA TRP A 356 12.83 -6.11 8.93
C TRP A 356 11.34 -6.01 9.26
N GLU A 357 11.00 -5.28 10.32
CA GLU A 357 9.59 -4.98 10.62
C GLU A 357 9.23 -3.60 10.07
N GLU A 358 8.07 -3.50 9.44
CA GLU A 358 7.52 -2.25 8.92
C GLU A 358 6.12 -2.03 9.49
N ALA A 359 5.72 -0.76 9.66
CA ALA A 359 4.36 -0.41 10.04
C ALA A 359 3.37 -0.81 8.93
N ASN A 360 2.27 -1.46 9.30
CA ASN A 360 1.26 -1.91 8.36
C ASN A 360 0.19 -0.83 8.20
N HIS A 361 0.22 -0.12 7.08
CA HIS A 361 -0.80 0.86 6.68
C HIS A 361 -1.74 0.33 5.58
N MET A 362 -1.60 -0.93 5.17
CA MET A 362 -2.29 -1.52 4.03
C MET A 362 -3.73 -1.93 4.36
N ASN A 363 -4.72 -1.39 3.69
CA ASN A 363 -6.12 -1.83 3.79
C ASN A 363 -6.45 -2.82 2.66
N ALA A 364 -7.15 -3.91 2.99
CA ALA A 364 -7.30 -5.05 2.09
C ALA A 364 -8.72 -5.20 1.54
N VAL A 365 -8.83 -5.51 0.25
CA VAL A 365 -10.05 -6.01 -0.40
C VAL A 365 -9.77 -7.38 -0.98
N PHE A 366 -10.65 -8.34 -0.74
CA PHE A 366 -10.52 -9.70 -1.23
C PHE A 366 -11.61 -10.01 -2.23
N LEU A 367 -11.22 -10.52 -3.39
CA LEU A 367 -12.11 -10.92 -4.48
C LEU A 367 -12.03 -12.43 -4.68
N SER A 368 -13.19 -13.08 -4.84
CA SER A 368 -13.25 -14.52 -5.11
C SER A 368 -14.47 -14.88 -5.96
N ASN A 369 -14.33 -15.89 -6.81
CA ASN A 369 -15.44 -16.45 -7.57
C ASN A 369 -16.03 -17.72 -6.90
N GLU A 370 -15.48 -18.14 -5.76
CA GLU A 370 -15.98 -19.30 -5.01
C GLU A 370 -17.19 -18.94 -4.14
N ILE A 371 -18.15 -19.88 -4.06
CA ILE A 371 -19.34 -19.75 -3.18
C ILE A 371 -18.91 -19.57 -1.72
N MET A 372 -17.85 -20.27 -1.32
CA MET A 372 -17.27 -20.18 0.01
C MET A 372 -15.75 -19.95 -0.14
N PRO A 373 -15.31 -18.68 -0.17
CA PRO A 373 -13.89 -18.33 -0.27
C PRO A 373 -13.11 -18.89 0.93
N TRP A 374 -13.58 -18.60 2.14
CA TRP A 374 -13.08 -19.22 3.37
C TRP A 374 -14.15 -19.20 4.49
N PRO A 375 -13.99 -20.05 5.51
CA PRO A 375 -14.91 -20.08 6.63
C PRO A 375 -14.89 -18.79 7.45
N ILE A 376 -16.07 -18.24 7.72
CA ILE A 376 -16.27 -17.08 8.61
C ILE A 376 -17.15 -17.50 9.78
N SER A 377 -16.70 -17.20 11.00
CA SER A 377 -17.49 -17.49 12.21
C SER A 377 -18.52 -16.39 12.48
N GLU A 378 -19.59 -16.73 13.20
CA GLU A 378 -20.67 -15.80 13.57
C GLU A 378 -20.14 -14.53 14.28
N ASN A 379 -19.12 -14.68 15.12
CA ASN A 379 -18.51 -13.58 15.87
C ASN A 379 -17.42 -12.83 15.10
N ASP A 380 -17.09 -13.22 13.87
CA ASP A 380 -16.11 -12.50 13.08
C ASP A 380 -16.70 -11.16 12.59
N ARG A 381 -16.13 -10.08 13.09
CA ARG A 381 -16.56 -8.70 12.85
C ARG A 381 -15.64 -7.94 11.90
N ARG A 382 -14.70 -8.63 11.26
CA ARG A 382 -13.65 -7.99 10.46
C ARG A 382 -14.07 -7.75 9.01
N MET A 383 -14.96 -8.58 8.43
CA MET A 383 -15.26 -8.55 7.00
C MET A 383 -16.63 -7.94 6.72
N LEU A 384 -16.69 -6.92 5.86
CA LEU A 384 -17.89 -6.66 5.08
C LEU A 384 -17.97 -7.69 3.96
N VAL A 385 -19.01 -8.52 3.94
CA VAL A 385 -19.20 -9.54 2.90
C VAL A 385 -20.25 -9.03 1.92
N ILE A 386 -19.89 -9.00 0.65
CA ILE A 386 -20.71 -8.52 -0.45
C ILE A 386 -20.82 -9.63 -1.50
N TRP A 387 -22.05 -9.89 -1.95
CA TRP A 387 -22.32 -10.80 -3.05
C TRP A 387 -23.10 -10.04 -4.13
N PRO A 388 -22.43 -9.48 -5.16
CA PRO A 388 -23.12 -8.87 -6.28
C PRO A 388 -23.98 -9.90 -7.02
N GLU A 389 -25.25 -9.59 -7.26
CA GLU A 389 -26.21 -10.51 -7.90
C GLU A 389 -26.35 -10.29 -9.41
N GLU A 390 -25.91 -9.14 -9.92
CA GLU A 390 -26.04 -8.74 -11.31
C GLU A 390 -24.69 -8.52 -12.00
N THR A 391 -24.63 -8.74 -13.31
CA THR A 391 -23.49 -8.33 -14.13
C THR A 391 -23.58 -6.82 -14.38
N LEU A 392 -22.43 -6.17 -14.50
CA LEU A 392 -22.40 -4.74 -14.80
C LEU A 392 -23.01 -4.51 -16.19
N PRO A 393 -24.13 -3.75 -16.32
CA PRO A 393 -24.79 -3.57 -17.62
C PRO A 393 -23.88 -2.88 -18.64
N GLU A 394 -23.99 -3.22 -19.93
CA GLU A 394 -23.11 -2.68 -20.99
C GLU A 394 -23.18 -1.15 -21.08
N GLU A 395 -24.36 -0.56 -20.94
CA GLU A 395 -24.54 0.91 -20.90
C GLU A 395 -23.74 1.54 -19.75
N ARG A 396 -23.73 0.89 -18.58
CA ARG A 396 -22.99 1.33 -17.41
C ARG A 396 -21.49 1.13 -17.57
N GLN A 397 -21.05 0.06 -18.24
CA GLN A 397 -19.64 -0.14 -18.59
C GLN A 397 -19.12 1.02 -19.44
N LYS A 398 -19.83 1.36 -20.52
CA LYS A 398 -19.48 2.50 -21.40
C LYS A 398 -19.49 3.83 -20.65
N ALA A 399 -20.43 4.02 -19.73
CA ALA A 399 -20.47 5.22 -18.90
C ALA A 399 -19.27 5.29 -17.93
N VAL A 400 -18.86 4.16 -17.33
CA VAL A 400 -17.64 4.10 -16.51
C VAL A 400 -16.41 4.44 -17.36
N GLU A 401 -16.24 3.82 -18.53
CA GLU A 401 -15.12 4.13 -19.43
C GLU A 401 -15.07 5.61 -19.81
N TYR A 402 -16.24 6.20 -20.11
CA TYR A 402 -16.36 7.62 -20.39
C TYR A 402 -15.95 8.48 -19.19
N GLU A 403 -16.45 8.18 -17.98
CA GLU A 403 -16.09 8.92 -16.76
C GLU A 403 -14.57 8.82 -16.49
N LEU A 404 -13.98 7.62 -16.59
CA LEU A 404 -12.53 7.42 -16.42
C LEU A 404 -11.70 8.24 -17.40
N ALA A 405 -12.13 8.37 -18.66
CA ALA A 405 -11.44 9.17 -19.66
C ALA A 405 -11.62 10.69 -19.49
N ASN A 406 -12.61 11.14 -18.70
CA ASN A 406 -13.00 12.55 -18.59
C ASN A 406 -12.87 13.11 -17.16
N GLY A 407 -11.89 12.63 -16.39
CA GLY A 407 -11.60 13.14 -15.04
C GLY A 407 -12.50 12.58 -13.93
N GLY A 408 -13.13 11.44 -14.17
CA GLY A 408 -14.01 10.78 -13.21
C GLY A 408 -13.25 10.24 -11.99
N LEU A 409 -11.97 9.89 -12.13
CA LEU A 409 -11.14 9.42 -11.01
C LEU A 409 -10.85 10.55 -10.02
N GLU A 410 -10.44 11.72 -10.50
CA GLU A 410 -10.19 12.93 -9.71
C GLU A 410 -11.48 13.37 -9.00
N ALA A 411 -12.61 13.29 -9.71
CA ALA A 411 -13.93 13.57 -9.17
C ALA A 411 -14.38 12.56 -8.11
N LEU A 412 -14.13 11.26 -8.31
CA LEU A 412 -14.42 10.24 -7.31
C LEU A 412 -13.54 10.42 -6.07
N TYR A 413 -12.26 10.76 -6.28
CA TYR A 413 -11.34 11.04 -5.18
C TYR A 413 -11.81 12.25 -4.36
N GLY A 414 -12.19 13.36 -5.01
CA GLY A 414 -12.79 14.53 -4.35
C GLY A 414 -14.09 14.20 -3.61
N TYR A 415 -14.94 13.35 -4.20
CA TYR A 415 -16.15 12.85 -3.53
C TYR A 415 -15.82 12.05 -2.26
N LEU A 416 -14.86 11.12 -2.31
CA LEU A 416 -14.48 10.32 -1.14
C LEU A 416 -13.83 11.17 -0.04
N LEU A 417 -13.06 12.20 -0.41
CA LEU A 417 -12.48 13.13 0.57
C LEU A 417 -13.52 14.00 1.27
N SER A 418 -14.63 14.34 0.59
CA SER A 418 -15.72 15.17 1.13
C SER A 418 -16.88 14.36 1.72
N TYR A 419 -16.85 13.03 1.59
CA TYR A 419 -17.92 12.17 2.10
C TYR A 419 -18.02 12.23 3.62
N ASP A 420 -19.23 12.47 4.13
CA ASP A 420 -19.49 12.53 5.57
C ASP A 420 -19.36 11.14 6.20
N LEU A 421 -18.42 11.02 7.13
CA LEU A 421 -18.12 9.80 7.87
C LEU A 421 -19.01 9.64 9.11
N GLY A 422 -19.64 10.72 9.63
CA GLY A 422 -20.32 10.69 10.92
C GLY A 422 -19.47 10.05 12.03
N ASP A 423 -20.01 9.03 12.71
CA ASP A 423 -19.33 8.28 13.77
C ASP A 423 -18.39 7.17 13.27
N PHE A 424 -18.19 7.06 11.95
CA PHE A 424 -17.37 6.01 11.35
C PHE A 424 -15.89 6.15 11.74
N ASN A 425 -15.29 5.04 12.16
CA ASN A 425 -13.90 4.97 12.55
C ASN A 425 -13.28 3.62 12.15
N ARG A 426 -11.97 3.46 12.37
CA ARG A 426 -11.18 2.27 12.02
C ARG A 426 -11.75 0.94 12.55
N ARG A 427 -12.59 0.98 13.58
CA ARG A 427 -13.20 -0.17 14.26
C ARG A 427 -14.70 -0.34 14.00
N THR A 428 -15.30 0.55 13.20
CA THR A 428 -16.73 0.47 12.89
C THR A 428 -17.03 -0.86 12.24
N ARG A 429 -17.92 -1.62 12.88
CA ARG A 429 -18.25 -2.98 12.44
C ARG A 429 -19.07 -2.94 11.16
N PRO A 430 -18.83 -3.86 10.22
CA PRO A 430 -19.66 -3.99 9.04
C PRO A 430 -21.09 -4.41 9.42
N PRO A 431 -22.11 -3.97 8.65
CA PRO A 431 -23.48 -4.44 8.82
C PRO A 431 -23.58 -5.96 8.57
N GLN A 432 -24.63 -6.58 9.11
CA GLN A 432 -24.94 -7.98 8.86
C GLN A 432 -25.68 -8.12 7.53
N THR A 433 -24.93 -8.21 6.43
CA THR A 433 -25.49 -8.45 5.10
C THR A 433 -26.04 -9.87 4.96
N GLU A 434 -27.00 -10.09 4.07
CA GLU A 434 -27.50 -11.43 3.75
C GLU A 434 -26.37 -12.34 3.22
N ALA A 435 -25.47 -11.79 2.39
CA ALA A 435 -24.29 -12.48 1.89
C ALA A 435 -23.40 -13.00 3.04
N ARG A 436 -23.18 -12.17 4.07
CA ARG A 436 -22.45 -12.59 5.28
C ARG A 436 -23.16 -13.73 5.98
N GLN A 437 -24.46 -13.60 6.23
CA GLN A 437 -25.24 -14.62 6.94
C GLN A 437 -25.24 -15.96 6.21
N ARG A 438 -25.35 -15.94 4.88
CA ARG A 438 -25.22 -17.13 4.03
C ARG A 438 -23.84 -17.77 4.16
N LEU A 439 -22.77 -16.98 4.10
CA LEU A 439 -21.41 -17.48 4.24
C LEU A 439 -21.15 -18.07 5.64
N VAL A 440 -21.64 -17.43 6.70
CA VAL A 440 -21.56 -17.96 8.07
C VAL A 440 -22.33 -19.27 8.20
N ALA A 441 -23.55 -19.35 7.65
CA ALA A 441 -24.34 -20.57 7.65
C ALA A 441 -23.63 -21.72 6.92
N LEU A 442 -23.00 -21.45 5.78
CA LEU A 442 -22.20 -22.43 5.04
C LEU A 442 -20.92 -22.83 5.81
N SER A 443 -20.40 -21.97 6.68
CA SER A 443 -19.17 -22.18 7.45
C SER A 443 -19.39 -22.95 8.76
N ARG A 444 -20.65 -23.25 9.12
CA ARG A 444 -20.99 -23.93 10.36
C ARG A 444 -20.41 -25.33 10.42
N ALA A 445 -19.89 -25.70 11.59
CA ALA A 445 -19.55 -27.08 11.86
C ALA A 445 -20.82 -27.94 11.98
N SER A 446 -20.70 -29.26 11.80
CA SER A 446 -21.82 -30.19 11.86
C SER A 446 -22.63 -30.09 13.16
N TRP A 447 -21.98 -29.82 14.29
CA TRP A 447 -22.67 -29.65 15.58
C TRP A 447 -23.52 -28.37 15.64
N GLU A 448 -23.10 -27.30 14.97
CA GLU A 448 -23.85 -26.04 14.90
C GLU A 448 -25.06 -26.21 13.99
N ASN A 449 -24.91 -26.88 12.85
CA ASN A 449 -26.02 -27.23 11.96
C ASN A 449 -27.05 -28.11 12.69
N PHE A 450 -26.58 -29.12 13.43
CA PHE A 450 -27.44 -29.94 14.26
C PHE A 450 -28.16 -29.12 15.34
N PHE A 451 -27.44 -28.24 16.05
CA PHE A 451 -28.03 -27.39 17.08
C PHE A 451 -29.13 -26.48 16.51
N VAL A 452 -28.88 -25.85 15.36
CA VAL A 452 -29.88 -25.01 14.66
C VAL A 452 -31.10 -25.84 14.27
N ALA A 453 -30.89 -27.03 13.66
CA ALA A 453 -31.98 -27.92 13.29
C ALA A 453 -32.81 -28.38 14.50
N TRP A 454 -32.16 -28.64 15.64
CA TRP A 454 -32.85 -29.00 16.87
C TRP A 454 -33.62 -27.83 17.47
N LYS A 455 -32.97 -26.65 17.60
CA LYS A 455 -33.54 -25.44 18.20
C LYS A 455 -34.77 -24.93 17.44
N PHE A 456 -34.74 -24.96 16.11
CA PHE A 456 -35.85 -24.51 15.28
C PHE A 456 -36.83 -25.63 14.90
N GLY A 457 -36.72 -26.81 15.52
CA GLY A 457 -37.68 -27.90 15.34
C GLY A 457 -37.64 -28.62 13.99
N THR A 458 -36.65 -28.35 13.14
CA THR A 458 -36.47 -29.02 11.83
C THR A 458 -36.23 -30.52 11.97
N LEU A 459 -35.75 -30.98 13.14
CA LEU A 459 -35.60 -32.40 13.43
C LEU A 459 -36.93 -33.11 13.73
N GLY A 460 -38.05 -32.40 13.93
CA GLY A 460 -39.29 -32.99 14.43
C GLY A 460 -39.18 -33.49 15.88
N VAL A 461 -38.16 -33.01 16.60
CA VAL A 461 -37.88 -33.34 18.00
C VAL A 461 -37.94 -32.04 18.81
N PRO A 462 -38.63 -32.01 19.96
CA PRO A 462 -38.79 -30.79 20.74
C PRO A 462 -37.43 -30.27 21.23
N PHE A 463 -37.25 -28.95 21.15
CA PHE A 463 -36.14 -28.26 21.81
C PHE A 463 -36.48 -28.11 23.30
N GLY A 464 -36.10 -29.10 24.09
CA GLY A 464 -36.44 -29.19 25.51
C GLY A 464 -35.45 -30.04 26.29
N LEU A 465 -35.79 -30.32 27.54
CA LEU A 465 -34.98 -31.17 28.41
C LEU A 465 -34.73 -32.55 27.78
N ALA A 466 -33.45 -32.89 27.62
CA ALA A 466 -33.02 -34.15 27.03
C ALA A 466 -31.73 -34.65 27.67
N ARG A 467 -31.53 -35.98 27.67
CA ARG A 467 -30.27 -36.58 28.13
C ARG A 467 -29.15 -36.23 27.15
N THR A 468 -27.97 -35.92 27.68
CA THR A 468 -26.79 -35.65 26.84
C THR A 468 -26.43 -36.83 25.94
N GLU A 469 -26.70 -38.05 26.41
CA GLU A 469 -26.46 -39.29 25.66
C GLU A 469 -27.49 -39.50 24.53
N ASP A 470 -28.78 -39.26 24.81
CA ASP A 470 -29.83 -39.35 23.78
C ASP A 470 -29.59 -38.31 22.67
N ILE A 471 -29.14 -37.11 23.03
CA ILE A 471 -28.75 -36.07 22.06
C ILE A 471 -27.53 -36.49 21.24
N HIS A 472 -26.56 -37.19 21.83
CA HIS A 472 -25.40 -37.69 21.10
C HIS A 472 -25.80 -38.78 20.10
N ASP A 473 -26.65 -39.72 20.49
CA ASP A 473 -27.11 -40.77 19.58
C ASP A 473 -27.99 -40.20 18.46
N LEU A 474 -28.88 -39.24 18.77
CA LEU A 474 -29.62 -38.48 17.76
C LEU A 474 -28.68 -37.75 16.79
N PHE A 475 -27.63 -37.10 17.30
CA PHE A 475 -26.62 -36.43 16.48
C PHE A 475 -25.89 -37.41 15.56
N LEU A 476 -25.52 -38.60 16.03
CA LEU A 476 -24.88 -39.62 15.20
C LEU A 476 -25.80 -40.10 14.07
N THR A 477 -27.07 -40.37 14.37
CA THR A 477 -28.07 -40.74 13.35
C THR A 477 -28.28 -39.61 12.35
N TRP A 478 -28.39 -38.37 12.82
CA TRP A 478 -28.51 -37.18 11.97
C TRP A 478 -27.28 -37.00 11.07
N CYS A 479 -26.07 -37.16 11.61
CA CYS A 479 -24.84 -37.08 10.83
C CYS A 479 -24.78 -38.15 9.74
N SER A 480 -25.16 -39.39 10.07
CA SER A 480 -25.21 -40.49 9.10
C SER A 480 -26.20 -40.21 7.96
N ARG A 481 -27.40 -39.70 8.28
CA ARG A 481 -28.44 -39.38 7.29
C ARG A 481 -28.05 -38.22 6.37
N ASN A 482 -27.37 -37.21 6.90
CA ASN A 482 -27.02 -35.99 6.16
C ASN A 482 -25.59 -35.97 5.60
N ARG A 483 -24.81 -37.04 5.83
CA ARG A 483 -23.38 -37.14 5.50
C ARG A 483 -22.53 -36.04 6.13
N GLU A 484 -22.83 -35.71 7.37
CA GLU A 484 -22.12 -34.71 8.18
C GLU A 484 -21.04 -35.36 9.05
N ASN A 485 -20.03 -34.59 9.42
CA ASN A 485 -18.93 -35.09 10.25
C ASN A 485 -19.41 -35.36 11.69
N THR A 486 -19.00 -36.49 12.27
CA THR A 486 -19.36 -36.88 13.64
C THR A 486 -18.39 -36.31 14.68
N LEU A 487 -18.82 -36.31 15.93
CA LEU A 487 -18.05 -35.89 17.11
C LEU A 487 -18.23 -36.91 18.23
N SER A 488 -17.23 -37.00 19.11
CA SER A 488 -17.36 -37.80 20.33
C SER A 488 -18.38 -37.18 21.28
N ALA A 489 -18.98 -38.00 22.14
CA ALA A 489 -19.98 -37.56 23.11
C ALA A 489 -19.46 -36.42 23.99
N THR A 490 -18.21 -36.50 24.45
CA THR A 490 -17.56 -35.46 25.26
C THR A 490 -17.45 -34.14 24.50
N LYS A 491 -16.98 -34.17 23.24
CA LYS A 491 -16.83 -32.95 22.43
C LYS A 491 -18.17 -32.31 22.12
N LEU A 492 -19.14 -33.09 21.65
CA LEU A 492 -20.49 -32.59 21.37
C LEU A 492 -21.13 -31.99 22.63
N SER A 493 -21.01 -32.70 23.76
CA SER A 493 -21.58 -32.24 25.04
C SER A 493 -20.99 -30.91 25.50
N LEU A 494 -19.67 -30.72 25.33
CA LEU A 494 -18.99 -29.46 25.69
C LEU A 494 -19.38 -28.32 24.75
N PHE A 495 -19.43 -28.57 23.43
CA PHE A 495 -19.82 -27.55 22.45
C PHE A 495 -21.27 -27.11 22.62
N LEU A 496 -22.22 -28.04 22.68
CA LEU A 496 -23.63 -27.70 22.92
C LEU A 496 -23.84 -27.00 24.26
N SER A 497 -23.02 -27.29 25.28
CA SER A 497 -23.16 -26.61 26.57
C SER A 497 -22.79 -25.13 26.57
N THR A 498 -22.18 -24.63 25.49
CA THR A 498 -21.98 -23.19 25.29
C THR A 498 -23.28 -22.47 24.89
N GLN A 499 -24.27 -23.21 24.40
CA GLN A 499 -25.56 -22.69 23.91
C GLN A 499 -26.75 -23.17 24.75
N VAL A 500 -26.65 -24.35 25.36
CA VAL A 500 -27.70 -24.97 26.17
C VAL A 500 -27.12 -25.40 27.51
N PRO A 501 -27.53 -24.80 28.64
CA PRO A 501 -27.04 -25.18 29.95
C PRO A 501 -27.17 -26.68 30.25
N LYS A 502 -26.23 -27.20 31.05
CA LYS A 502 -26.27 -28.57 31.55
C LYS A 502 -26.41 -28.59 33.06
N THR A 503 -26.97 -29.68 33.58
CA THR A 503 -26.99 -29.93 35.01
C THR A 503 -25.56 -30.08 35.55
N ALA A 504 -25.26 -29.49 36.72
CA ALA A 504 -23.93 -29.52 37.35
C ALA A 504 -23.45 -30.95 37.70
N GLY A 505 -24.39 -31.89 37.82
CA GLY A 505 -24.12 -33.30 38.02
C GLY A 505 -25.24 -34.16 37.48
N GLN A 506 -25.19 -35.46 37.78
CA GLN A 506 -26.22 -36.38 37.34
C GLN A 506 -27.51 -36.20 38.15
N VAL A 507 -28.62 -36.07 37.44
CA VAL A 507 -29.96 -35.92 38.01
C VAL A 507 -30.74 -37.22 37.86
N GLY A 508 -31.57 -37.54 38.86
CA GLY A 508 -32.41 -38.73 38.83
C GLY A 508 -33.60 -38.57 37.88
N TRP A 509 -33.87 -39.56 37.04
CA TRP A 509 -35.03 -39.61 36.15
C TRP A 509 -35.63 -41.03 36.16
N LYS A 510 -36.92 -41.15 35.85
CA LYS A 510 -37.65 -42.44 35.82
C LYS A 510 -37.92 -42.85 34.37
N GLY A 511 -37.42 -44.02 33.98
CA GLY A 511 -37.66 -44.59 32.65
C GLY A 511 -39.06 -45.15 32.46
N ASP A 512 -39.34 -45.60 31.24
CA ASP A 512 -40.65 -46.15 30.83
C ASP A 512 -40.92 -47.48 31.53
N ASP A 513 -39.85 -48.20 31.83
CA ASP A 513 -39.82 -49.41 32.65
C ASP A 513 -40.01 -49.16 34.16
N GLY A 514 -40.21 -47.90 34.56
CA GLY A 514 -40.38 -47.49 35.95
C GLY A 514 -39.08 -47.46 36.76
N VAL A 515 -37.93 -47.82 36.16
CA VAL A 515 -36.64 -47.86 36.85
C VAL A 515 -36.04 -46.46 36.95
N ARG A 516 -35.62 -46.07 38.16
CA ARG A 516 -34.94 -44.81 38.41
C ARG A 516 -33.47 -44.90 38.00
N ARG A 517 -33.02 -43.97 37.17
CA ARG A 517 -31.65 -43.85 36.67
C ARG A 517 -31.11 -42.45 36.90
N ARG A 518 -29.82 -42.23 36.64
CA ARG A 518 -29.19 -40.90 36.73
C ARG A 518 -28.50 -40.55 35.42
N ALA A 519 -28.62 -39.29 34.98
CA ALA A 519 -27.98 -38.80 33.77
C ALA A 519 -27.66 -37.31 33.87
N ILE A 520 -26.73 -36.84 33.04
CA ILE A 520 -26.54 -35.40 32.81
C ILE A 520 -27.55 -34.98 31.74
N LEU A 521 -28.18 -33.82 31.94
CA LEU A 521 -29.25 -33.32 31.09
C LEU A 521 -28.85 -31.99 30.48
N PHE A 522 -29.25 -31.78 29.23
CA PHE A 522 -29.38 -30.44 28.66
C PHE A 522 -30.71 -29.85 29.11
N VAL A 523 -30.68 -28.60 29.55
CA VAL A 523 -31.85 -27.86 30.05
C VAL A 523 -31.88 -26.50 29.37
N PRO A 524 -32.69 -26.33 28.31
CA PRO A 524 -32.91 -25.00 27.71
C PRO A 524 -33.44 -24.00 28.75
N GLU A 525 -33.12 -22.72 28.58
CA GLU A 525 -33.47 -21.66 29.57
C GLU A 525 -34.97 -21.52 29.80
N ASP A 526 -35.79 -21.81 28.78
CA ASP A 526 -37.25 -21.74 28.83
C ASP A 526 -37.90 -22.96 29.53
N GLU A 527 -37.11 -23.92 30.01
CA GLU A 527 -37.63 -25.13 30.65
C GLU A 527 -37.96 -24.91 32.14
N THR A 528 -39.24 -25.08 32.50
CA THR A 528 -39.76 -24.81 33.85
C THR A 528 -39.85 -26.06 34.74
N VAL A 529 -39.25 -27.16 34.33
CA VAL A 529 -39.41 -28.46 35.00
C VAL A 529 -38.56 -28.53 36.25
N ASP A 530 -39.15 -28.96 37.37
CA ASP A 530 -38.41 -29.24 38.60
C ASP A 530 -37.47 -30.44 38.40
N ILE A 531 -36.18 -30.13 38.31
CA ILE A 531 -35.08 -31.06 38.12
C ILE A 531 -34.97 -32.06 39.29
N GLY A 532 -35.48 -31.72 40.48
CA GLY A 532 -35.54 -32.63 41.64
C GLY A 532 -36.58 -33.75 41.48
N ASN A 533 -37.59 -33.55 40.65
CA ASN A 533 -38.68 -34.50 40.43
C ASN A 533 -38.35 -35.50 39.31
N SER A 534 -37.89 -36.69 39.70
CA SER A 534 -37.49 -37.75 38.76
C SER A 534 -38.61 -38.23 37.83
N GLU A 535 -39.89 -38.08 38.21
CA GLU A 535 -41.03 -38.47 37.36
C GLU A 535 -41.33 -37.42 36.29
N ALA A 536 -41.27 -36.14 36.66
CA ALA A 536 -41.42 -35.01 35.72
C ALA A 536 -40.28 -34.96 34.70
N VAL A 537 -39.03 -35.13 35.16
CA VAL A 537 -37.85 -35.24 34.29
C VAL A 537 -37.98 -36.45 33.35
N GLY A 538 -38.43 -37.59 33.88
CA GLY A 538 -38.70 -38.80 33.08
C GLY A 538 -39.75 -38.56 32.00
N ALA A 539 -40.82 -37.82 32.29
CA ALA A 539 -41.87 -37.49 31.32
C ALA A 539 -41.36 -36.65 30.14
N LYS A 540 -40.45 -35.70 30.39
CA LYS A 540 -39.84 -34.88 29.34
C LYS A 540 -38.88 -35.68 28.45
N ILE A 541 -38.04 -36.53 29.07
CA ILE A 541 -37.17 -37.45 28.32
C ILE A 541 -38.01 -38.40 27.46
N ARG A 542 -39.14 -38.90 27.99
CA ARG A 542 -40.11 -39.69 27.21
C ARG A 542 -40.67 -38.94 26.01
N ALA A 543 -41.12 -37.70 26.22
CA ALA A 543 -41.66 -36.87 25.15
C ALA A 543 -40.63 -36.65 24.04
N PHE A 544 -39.37 -36.34 24.41
CA PHE A 544 -38.26 -36.20 23.47
C PHE A 544 -38.04 -37.47 22.64
N ARG A 545 -37.94 -38.64 23.29
CA ARG A 545 -37.70 -39.92 22.60
C ARG A 545 -38.87 -40.34 21.71
N ARG A 546 -40.11 -40.16 22.17
CA ARG A 546 -41.30 -40.45 21.37
C ARG A 546 -41.37 -39.56 20.14
N ALA A 547 -41.10 -38.26 20.27
CA ALA A 547 -40.99 -37.36 19.13
C ALA A 547 -39.88 -37.80 18.16
N ALA A 548 -38.72 -38.21 18.68
CA ALA A 548 -37.64 -38.74 17.86
C ALA A 548 -38.02 -40.03 17.12
N TYR A 549 -38.77 -40.93 17.77
CA TYR A 549 -39.32 -42.13 17.14
C TYR A 549 -40.27 -41.78 15.98
N TRP A 550 -41.24 -40.89 16.23
CA TRP A 550 -42.20 -40.47 15.20
C TRP A 550 -41.58 -39.69 14.06
N ALA A 551 -40.50 -38.94 14.30
CA ALA A 551 -39.71 -38.26 13.29
C ALA A 551 -38.76 -39.21 12.52
N GLY A 552 -38.73 -40.51 12.86
CA GLY A 552 -37.98 -41.54 12.15
C GLY A 552 -36.50 -41.62 12.50
N TRP A 553 -36.10 -41.13 13.69
CA TRP A 553 -34.69 -41.18 14.14
C TRP A 553 -34.29 -42.48 14.83
N GLY A 554 -35.25 -43.38 15.10
CA GLY A 554 -34.99 -44.74 15.58
C GLY A 554 -34.36 -44.85 16.98
N PRO A 555 -34.90 -44.21 18.04
CA PRO A 555 -34.37 -44.28 19.40
C PRO A 555 -34.30 -45.69 19.99
N GLU A 556 -35.03 -46.66 19.44
CA GLU A 556 -34.93 -48.08 19.78
C GLU A 556 -33.60 -48.72 19.36
N LYS A 557 -32.85 -48.07 18.47
CA LYS A 557 -31.53 -48.52 17.97
C LYS A 557 -30.36 -47.75 18.59
N TRP A 558 -30.65 -46.74 19.40
CA TRP A 558 -29.63 -45.92 20.05
C TRP A 558 -28.95 -46.70 21.18
N GLU A 559 -27.63 -46.86 21.11
CA GLU A 559 -26.86 -47.68 22.05
C GLU A 559 -27.00 -47.21 23.52
N LYS A 560 -27.19 -45.90 23.75
CA LYS A 560 -27.25 -45.32 25.10
C LYS A 560 -28.67 -45.02 25.56
N CYS A 561 -29.67 -45.31 24.72
CA CYS A 561 -31.09 -45.09 25.00
C CYS A 561 -31.66 -46.16 25.94
N GLN A 562 -31.24 -46.10 27.20
CA GLN A 562 -31.75 -47.00 28.25
C GLN A 562 -33.18 -46.63 28.65
N GLY A 563 -34.02 -47.61 28.98
CA GLY A 563 -35.36 -47.41 29.57
C GLY A 563 -36.39 -46.77 28.64
N PHE A 564 -36.24 -46.96 27.32
CA PHE A 564 -37.22 -46.55 26.31
C PHE A 564 -38.10 -47.74 25.91
N THR A 565 -39.41 -47.53 25.84
CA THR A 565 -40.35 -48.52 25.31
C THR A 565 -40.98 -47.96 24.03
N VAL A 566 -40.96 -48.76 22.96
CA VAL A 566 -41.54 -48.36 21.68
C VAL A 566 -43.02 -48.02 21.88
N PRO A 567 -43.46 -46.81 21.53
CA PRO A 567 -44.87 -46.42 21.69
C PRO A 567 -45.76 -47.25 20.76
N MET A 568 -46.98 -47.56 21.22
CA MET A 568 -47.99 -48.21 20.37
C MET A 568 -48.55 -47.19 19.35
N ASP A 569 -49.01 -47.66 18.18
CA ASP A 569 -49.54 -46.79 17.11
C ASP A 569 -50.67 -45.85 17.55
N ALA A 570 -51.42 -46.22 18.59
CA ALA A 570 -52.48 -45.40 19.20
C ALA A 570 -51.95 -44.17 19.97
N GLU A 571 -50.65 -44.09 20.26
CA GLU A 571 -50.01 -42.97 20.96
C GLU A 571 -49.39 -41.92 20.01
N LYS A 572 -49.64 -42.03 18.70
CA LYS A 572 -49.19 -41.05 17.72
C LYS A 572 -49.86 -39.70 18.00
N PRO A 573 -49.10 -38.60 18.16
CA PRO A 573 -49.68 -37.28 18.35
C PRO A 573 -50.64 -36.94 17.20
N THR A 574 -51.88 -36.62 17.53
CA THR A 574 -52.92 -36.21 16.58
C THR A 574 -52.77 -34.72 16.28
N GLU A 575 -51.64 -34.32 15.70
CA GLU A 575 -51.38 -33.00 15.06
C GLU A 575 -49.87 -32.89 14.78
N VAL A 576 -49.49 -32.89 13.49
CA VAL A 576 -48.84 -31.79 12.75
C VAL A 576 -48.88 -32.23 11.27
N ALA A 577 -49.82 -31.68 10.50
CA ALA A 577 -49.81 -31.68 9.04
C ALA A 577 -49.20 -30.35 8.57
#